data_AF-A0A087MD08-F1
#
_entry.id   AF-A0A087MD08-F1
#
_cell.length_a   1.000
_cell.length_b   1.000
_cell.length_c   1.000
_cell.angle_alpha   90.00
_cell.angle_beta   90.00
_cell.angle_gamma   90.00
#
_symmetry.space_group_name_H-M   'P 1'
#
loop_
_entity.id
_entity.type
_entity.pdbx_description
1 polymer ?
#
loop_
_entity_poly.entity_id
_entity_poly.type
_entity_poly.pdbx_seq_one_letter_code
_entity_poly.pdbx_strand_id
1 'polypeptide(L)' 'MNPNEIEIDTELAKLIEARDAFMDYIDANVPKDGKGIAFDFSSAPMLDAKTVYEHFYKLDYQARKIRGFVIRNLGVEA' A
#
# COMPACT_ATOMS: atom_id res chain seq x y z
N MET A 1 2.04 -13.43 -25.80
CA MET A 1 2.17 -12.57 -24.61
C MET A 1 3.61 -12.14 -24.48
N ASN A 2 3.85 -10.85 -24.28
CA ASN A 2 5.18 -10.37 -23.93
C ASN A 2 5.54 -10.98 -22.56
N PRO A 3 6.70 -11.63 -22.38
CA PRO A 3 7.10 -12.18 -21.08
C PRO A 3 7.21 -11.12 -19.97
N ASN A 4 7.13 -9.82 -20.32
CA ASN A 4 7.10 -8.68 -19.41
C ASN A 4 5.70 -8.07 -19.21
N GLU A 5 4.64 -8.65 -19.79
CA GLU A 5 3.25 -8.27 -19.50
C GLU A 5 2.83 -8.89 -18.17
N ILE A 6 2.50 -8.02 -17.21
CA ILE A 6 1.83 -8.44 -15.97
C ILE A 6 0.33 -8.55 -16.25
N GLU A 7 -0.35 -9.46 -15.55
CA GLU A 7 -1.82 -9.44 -15.49
C GLU A 7 -2.26 -8.28 -14.59
N ILE A 8 -2.64 -7.15 -15.20
CA ILE A 8 -2.89 -5.91 -14.47
C ILE A 8 -4.01 -6.04 -13.44
N ASP A 9 -5.07 -6.79 -13.75
CA ASP A 9 -6.19 -7.04 -12.82
C ASP A 9 -5.71 -7.79 -11.57
N THR A 10 -4.86 -8.80 -11.76
CA THR A 10 -4.24 -9.58 -10.67
C THR A 10 -3.34 -8.71 -9.80
N GLU A 11 -2.51 -7.84 -10.40
CA GLU A 11 -1.63 -6.96 -9.63
C GLU A 11 -2.39 -5.81 -8.93
N LEU A 12 -3.50 -5.33 -9.51
CA LEU A 12 -4.41 -4.39 -8.86
C LEU A 12 -5.11 -5.01 -7.64
N ALA A 13 -5.57 -6.26 -7.75
CA ALA A 13 -6.13 -6.98 -6.61
C ALA A 13 -5.11 -7.09 -5.46
N LYS A 14 -3.86 -7.46 -5.78
CA LYS A 14 -2.76 -7.52 -4.79
C LYS A 14 -2.44 -6.15 -4.18
N LEU A 15 -2.55 -5.07 -4.95
CA LEU A 15 -2.38 -3.70 -4.43
C LEU A 15 -3.46 -3.39 -3.39
N ILE A 16 -4.71 -3.72 -3.68
CA ILE A 16 -5.84 -3.52 -2.76
C ILE A 16 -5.65 -4.34 -1.49
N GLU A 17 -5.32 -5.63 -1.61
CA GLU A 17 -5.03 -6.49 -0.46
C GLU A 17 -3.87 -5.95 0.41
N ALA A 18 -2.78 -5.50 -0.22
CA ALA A 18 -1.64 -4.94 0.50
C ALA A 18 -1.98 -3.61 1.18
N ARG A 19 -2.82 -2.77 0.55
CA ARG A 19 -3.33 -1.53 1.14
C ARG A 19 -4.21 -1.85 2.35
N ASP A 20 -5.16 -2.76 2.21
CA ASP A 20 -6.11 -3.09 3.27
C ASP A 20 -5.36 -3.69 4.46
N ALA A 21 -4.43 -4.61 4.23
CA ALA A 21 -3.58 -5.16 5.29
C ALA A 21 -2.72 -4.08 6.00
N PHE A 22 -2.24 -3.06 5.28
CA PHE A 22 -1.51 -1.96 5.93
C PHE A 22 -2.45 -1.09 6.76
N MET A 23 -3.62 -0.73 6.24
CA MET A 23 -4.60 0.08 6.95
C MET A 23 -5.14 -0.64 8.19
N ASP A 24 -5.45 -1.93 8.10
CA ASP A 24 -5.90 -2.77 9.22
C ASP A 24 -4.84 -2.81 10.35
N TYR A 25 -3.56 -2.91 9.99
CA TYR A 25 -2.48 -2.86 10.98
C TYR A 25 -2.42 -1.51 11.69
N ILE A 26 -2.55 -0.40 10.97
CA ILE A 26 -2.57 0.93 11.59
C ILE A 26 -3.85 1.12 12.41
N ASP A 27 -5.02 0.73 11.92
CA ASP A 27 -6.31 0.78 12.65
C ASP A 27 -6.27 -0.01 13.96
N ALA A 28 -5.62 -1.18 13.98
CA ALA A 28 -5.51 -1.99 15.18
C ALA A 28 -4.58 -1.40 16.26
N ASN A 29 -3.63 -0.53 15.86
CA ASN A 29 -2.56 -0.07 16.75
C ASN A 29 -2.54 1.44 16.99
N VAL A 30 -3.25 2.22 16.18
CA VAL A 30 -3.29 3.69 16.25
C VAL A 30 -4.73 4.14 16.42
N PRO A 31 -5.08 4.81 17.54
CA PRO A 31 -6.43 5.31 17.74
C PRO A 31 -6.80 6.33 16.66
N LYS A 32 -8.10 6.47 16.40
CA LYS A 32 -8.60 7.58 15.57
C LYS A 32 -8.69 8.87 16.39
N ASP A 33 -8.68 10.00 15.68
CA ASP A 33 -8.97 11.31 16.26
C ASP A 33 -10.38 11.38 16.86
N GLY A 34 -10.69 12.45 17.60
CA GLY A 34 -12.01 12.63 18.23
C GLY A 34 -13.19 12.69 17.24
N LYS A 35 -12.94 12.73 15.92
CA LYS A 35 -13.96 12.66 14.86
C LYS A 35 -14.06 11.28 14.23
N GLY A 36 -13.17 10.35 14.57
CA GLY A 36 -13.11 9.00 14.01
C GLY A 36 -12.56 8.93 12.59
N ILE A 37 -11.95 10.01 12.06
CA ILE A 37 -11.59 10.10 10.63
C ILE A 37 -10.10 9.82 10.42
N ALA A 38 -9.23 10.58 11.08
CA ALA A 38 -7.79 10.45 10.93
C ALA A 38 -7.17 9.59 12.03
N PHE A 39 -6.00 9.04 11.78
CA PHE A 39 -5.16 8.41 12.80
C PHE A 39 -4.54 9.46 13.71
N ASP A 40 -4.68 9.27 15.02
CA ASP A 40 -4.06 10.12 16.02
C ASP A 40 -2.71 9.54 16.45
N PHE A 41 -1.64 9.97 15.77
CA PHE A 41 -0.26 9.63 16.15
C PHE A 41 0.27 10.49 17.31
N SER A 42 -0.46 11.54 17.73
CA SER A 42 -0.04 12.41 18.83
C SER A 42 -0.15 11.72 20.19
N SER A 43 -0.96 10.66 20.29
CA SER A 43 -1.05 9.79 21.47
C SER A 43 0.21 8.93 21.70
N ALA A 44 1.26 9.13 20.89
CA ALA A 44 2.52 8.40 20.91
C ALA A 44 2.34 6.86 20.92
N PRO A 45 1.54 6.29 20.00
CA PRO A 45 1.42 4.84 19.90
C PRO A 45 2.79 4.23 19.56
N MET A 46 3.15 3.14 20.25
CA MET A 46 4.40 2.45 20.02
C MET A 46 4.16 1.34 19.00
N LEU A 47 4.57 1.58 17.75
CA LEU A 47 4.47 0.62 16.66
C LEU A 47 5.80 -0.12 16.49
N ASP A 48 5.73 -1.42 16.18
CA ASP A 48 6.91 -2.13 15.72
C ASP A 48 7.31 -1.61 14.33
N ALA A 49 8.44 -0.91 14.27
CA ALA A 49 8.91 -0.27 13.04
C ALA A 49 9.18 -1.29 11.93
N LYS A 50 9.59 -2.52 12.28
CA LYS A 50 9.82 -3.58 11.31
C LYS A 50 8.48 -4.02 10.68
N THR A 51 7.45 -4.27 11.47
CA THR A 51 6.11 -4.61 10.96
C THR A 51 5.54 -3.48 10.11
N VAL A 52 5.64 -2.22 10.55
CA VAL A 52 5.23 -1.05 9.74
C VAL A 52 5.91 -1.08 8.37
N TYR A 53 7.24 -1.26 8.36
CA TYR A 53 8.02 -1.29 7.12
C TYR A 53 7.64 -2.48 6.22
N GLU A 54 7.39 -3.67 6.79
CA GLU A 54 6.98 -4.85 6.02
C GLU A 54 5.63 -4.65 5.31
N HIS A 55 4.65 -4.05 5.98
CA HIS A 55 3.37 -3.69 5.36
C HIS A 55 3.55 -2.63 4.27
N PHE A 56 4.26 -1.54 4.58
CA PHE A 56 4.54 -0.48 3.62
C PHE A 56 5.28 -1.00 2.38
N TYR A 57 6.32 -1.82 2.58
CA TYR A 57 7.12 -2.38 1.49
C TYR A 57 6.28 -3.23 0.54
N LYS A 58 5.37 -4.06 1.06
CA LYS A 58 4.45 -4.85 0.22
C LYS A 58 3.55 -3.96 -0.62
N LEU A 59 2.98 -2.92 -0.02
CA LEU A 59 2.15 -1.94 -0.71
C LEU A 59 2.92 -1.22 -1.82
N ASP A 60 4.07 -0.63 -1.49
CA ASP A 60 4.95 0.08 -2.43
C ASP A 60 5.43 -0.85 -3.57
N TYR A 61 5.75 -2.10 -3.26
CA TYR A 61 6.18 -3.08 -4.25
C TYR A 61 5.11 -3.32 -5.32
N GLN A 62 3.83 -3.51 -4.93
CA GLN A 62 2.75 -3.66 -5.90
C GLN A 62 2.51 -2.37 -6.68
N ALA A 63 2.54 -1.22 -6.01
CA ALA A 63 2.39 0.09 -6.66
C ALA A 63 3.47 0.32 -7.75
N ARG A 64 4.73 -0.04 -7.48
CA ARG A 64 5.83 0.07 -8.46
C ARG A 64 5.65 -0.83 -9.67
N LYS A 65 5.12 -2.04 -9.50
CA LYS A 65 4.79 -2.92 -10.63
C LYS A 65 3.74 -2.31 -11.54
N ILE A 66 2.65 -1.82 -10.94
CA ILE A 66 1.56 -1.15 -11.66
C ILE A 66 2.10 0.11 -12.35
N ARG A 67 2.87 0.95 -11.65
CA ARG A 67 3.53 2.11 -12.26
C ARG A 67 4.36 1.73 -13.48
N GLY A 68 5.15 0.66 -13.39
CA GLY A 68 5.93 0.15 -14.52
C GLY A 68 5.05 -0.26 -15.71
N PHE A 69 3.89 -0.88 -15.47
CA PHE A 69 2.92 -1.19 -16.50
C PHE A 69 2.32 0.06 -17.14
N VAL A 70 1.88 1.03 -16.33
CA VAL A 70 1.25 2.27 -16.82
C VAL A 70 2.25 3.06 -17.67
N ILE A 71 3.50 3.23 -17.24
CA ILE A 71 4.55 3.93 -18.02
C ILE A 71 4.76 3.24 -19.38
N ARG A 72 4.91 1.91 -19.40
CA ARG A 72 5.20 1.17 -20.64
C ARG A 72 4.04 1.13 -21.63
N ASN A 73 2.81 1.05 -21.14
CA ASN A 73 1.63 0.77 -21.98
C ASN A 73 0.76 2.00 -22.26
N LEU A 74 0.79 2.99 -21.37
CA LEU A 74 -0.06 4.19 -21.47
C LEU A 74 0.76 5.47 -21.76
N GLY A 75 2.09 5.36 -21.87
CA GLY A 75 2.95 6.48 -22.26
C GLY A 75 3.01 7.62 -21.23
N VAL A 76 2.69 7.34 -19.97
CA VAL A 76 2.80 8.32 -18.90
C VAL A 76 4.26 8.48 -18.45
N GLU A 77 4.63 9.69 -18.05
CA GLU A 77 5.94 9.96 -17.47
C GLU A 77 6.00 9.59 -15.98
N ALA A 78 7.22 9.37 -15.52
CA ALA A 78 7.57 8.73 -14.26
C ALA A 78 7.68 9.70 -13.08
#